data_AF-A0A6S7CH50-F1
#
_entry.id   AF-A0A6S7CH50-F1
#
_cell.length_a   1.000
_cell.length_b   1.000
_cell.length_c   1.000
_cell.angle_alpha   90.00
_cell.angle_beta   90.00
_cell.angle_gamma   90.00
#
_symmetry.space_group_name_H-M   'P 1'
#
loop_
_entity.id
_entity.type
_entity.pdbx_description
1 polymer ?
#
loop_
_entity_poly.entity_id
_entity_poly.type
_entity_poly.pdbx_seq_one_letter_code
_entity_poly.pdbx_strand_id
1 'polypeptide(L)'
;MDVALGARMGGPEAGLRFLPAVVAYRPRLKAALAPVVVPGAATLDIELFVGGSISDYAESGFSAVAKYSGKKAVLAVVIQVPRQEAMAVNEADANAAVAGWVARGLESMKRSASAGALDLAGVLAALKST
;
A
#
# COMPACT_ATOMS: atom_id res chain seq x y z
N MET A 1 -4.35 -16.15 2.16
CA MET A 1 -4.77 -14.86 2.77
C MET A 1 -5.38 -14.01 1.67
N ASP A 2 -6.50 -13.31 1.91
CA ASP A 2 -7.05 -12.37 0.93
C ASP A 2 -6.28 -11.05 0.95
N VAL A 3 -6.15 -10.39 -0.21
CA VAL A 3 -5.40 -9.15 -0.36
C VAL A 3 -6.24 -8.11 -1.07
N ALA A 4 -6.44 -6.95 -0.43
CA ALA A 4 -7.12 -5.81 -1.02
C ALA A 4 -6.15 -4.64 -1.19
N LEU A 5 -6.33 -3.88 -2.28
CA LEU A 5 -5.63 -2.62 -2.52
C LEU A 5 -6.65 -1.55 -2.95
N GLY A 6 -7.05 -0.72 -1.98
CA GLY A 6 -7.81 0.50 -2.19
C GLY A 6 -6.89 1.69 -2.46
N ALA A 7 -7.46 2.77 -2.99
CA ALA A 7 -6.72 4.03 -3.10
C ALA A 7 -7.62 5.25 -3.00
N ARG A 8 -7.04 6.36 -2.51
CA ARG A 8 -7.65 7.69 -2.44
C ARG A 8 -6.72 8.71 -3.08
N MET A 9 -7.30 9.64 -3.82
CA MET A 9 -6.57 10.58 -4.65
C MET A 9 -6.85 11.99 -4.16
N GLY A 10 -5.79 12.75 -3.91
CA GLY A 10 -5.85 14.09 -3.38
C GLY A 10 -6.21 15.14 -4.43
N GLY A 11 -6.64 14.75 -5.63
CA GLY A 11 -6.97 15.65 -6.72
C GLY A 11 -7.28 14.90 -8.03
N PRO A 12 -7.92 15.56 -9.00
CA PRO A 12 -8.24 14.96 -10.28
C PRO A 12 -6.99 14.57 -11.08
N GLU A 13 -5.87 15.30 -10.94
CA GLU A 13 -4.63 14.99 -11.66
C GLU A 13 -4.00 13.69 -11.16
N ALA A 14 -3.97 13.51 -9.82
CA ALA A 14 -3.53 12.26 -9.20
C ALA A 14 -4.49 11.12 -9.53
N GLY A 15 -5.79 11.41 -9.58
CA GLY A 15 -6.81 10.45 -9.98
C GLY A 15 -6.62 9.90 -11.39
N LEU A 16 -6.45 10.78 -12.38
CA LEU A 16 -6.21 10.38 -13.76
C LEU A 16 -4.90 9.60 -13.91
N ARG A 17 -3.86 10.02 -13.19
CA ARG A 17 -2.51 9.42 -13.30
C ARG A 17 -2.38 8.07 -12.59
N PHE A 18 -2.86 7.96 -11.35
CA PHE A 18 -2.50 6.83 -10.47
C PHE A 18 -3.62 5.83 -10.23
N LEU A 19 -4.89 6.21 -10.38
CA LEU A 19 -5.99 5.26 -10.21
C LEU A 19 -5.93 4.09 -11.22
N PRO A 20 -5.65 4.31 -12.52
CA PRO A 20 -5.46 3.21 -13.46
C PRO A 20 -4.29 2.29 -13.09
N ALA A 21 -3.18 2.87 -12.61
CA ALA A 21 -2.01 2.13 -12.18
C ALA A 21 -2.30 1.24 -10.95
N VAL A 22 -3.06 1.76 -9.98
CA VAL A 22 -3.55 0.96 -8.83
C VAL A 22 -4.41 -0.21 -9.30
N VAL A 23 -5.34 0.03 -10.23
CA VAL A 23 -6.22 -1.03 -10.76
C VAL A 23 -5.39 -2.09 -11.49
N ALA A 24 -4.40 -1.69 -12.28
CA ALA A 24 -3.50 -2.60 -12.99
C ALA A 24 -2.60 -3.41 -12.04
N TYR A 25 -2.19 -2.83 -10.92
CA TYR A 25 -1.29 -3.49 -9.96
C TYR A 25 -2.00 -4.53 -9.06
N ARG A 26 -3.30 -4.34 -8.74
CA ARG A 26 -4.10 -5.27 -7.92
C ARG A 26 -3.92 -6.75 -8.25
N PRO A 27 -4.12 -7.22 -9.50
CA PRO A 27 -3.98 -8.64 -9.82
C PRO A 27 -2.54 -9.14 -9.62
N ARG A 28 -1.53 -8.32 -9.91
CA ARG A 28 -0.11 -8.67 -9.69
C ARG A 28 0.19 -8.83 -8.21
N LEU A 29 -0.27 -7.89 -7.38
CA LEU A 29 -0.11 -7.95 -5.93
C LEU A 29 -0.80 -9.20 -5.33
N LYS A 30 -2.04 -9.48 -5.77
CA LYS A 30 -2.76 -10.69 -5.36
C LYS A 30 -2.01 -11.96 -5.74
N ALA A 31 -1.50 -12.05 -6.97
CA ALA A 31 -0.75 -13.21 -7.43
C ALA A 31 0.56 -13.40 -6.65
N ALA A 32 1.31 -12.33 -6.42
CA ALA A 32 2.56 -12.36 -5.65
C ALA A 32 2.35 -12.86 -4.21
N LEU A 33 1.24 -12.48 -3.58
CA LEU A 33 0.94 -12.84 -2.20
C LEU A 33 0.07 -14.09 -2.03
N ALA A 34 -0.42 -14.69 -3.12
CA ALA A 34 -1.21 -15.91 -3.10
C ALA A 34 -0.54 -17.08 -2.32
N PRO A 35 0.77 -17.37 -2.45
CA PRO A 35 1.42 -18.45 -1.71
C PRO A 35 1.75 -18.06 -0.26
N VAL A 36 1.56 -16.81 0.14
CA VAL A 36 1.97 -16.30 1.46
C VAL A 36 0.86 -16.51 2.48
N VAL A 37 1.25 -17.05 3.63
CA VAL A 37 0.39 -17.22 4.80
C VAL A 37 0.96 -16.40 5.95
N VAL A 38 0.10 -15.60 6.59
CA VAL A 38 0.42 -14.87 7.82
C VAL A 38 -0.46 -15.46 8.93
N PRO A 39 0.09 -16.22 9.88
CA PRO A 39 -0.69 -16.76 10.98
C PRO A 39 -1.46 -15.66 11.73
N GLY A 40 -2.76 -15.86 11.91
CA GLY A 40 -3.66 -14.89 12.55
C GLY A 40 -4.24 -13.81 11.63
N ALA A 41 -3.68 -13.59 10.43
CA ALA A 41 -4.24 -12.66 9.45
C ALA A 41 -4.87 -13.41 8.27
N ALA A 42 -6.20 -13.35 8.18
CA ALA A 42 -6.96 -13.84 7.04
C ALA A 42 -6.95 -12.85 5.87
N THR A 43 -6.83 -11.55 6.16
CA THR A 43 -6.86 -10.47 5.17
C THR A 43 -5.73 -9.46 5.40
N LEU A 44 -5.06 -9.09 4.30
CA LEU A 44 -4.22 -7.91 4.20
C LEU A 44 -4.96 -6.84 3.39
N ASP A 45 -5.37 -5.77 4.06
CA ASP A 45 -6.12 -4.66 3.46
C ASP A 45 -5.23 -3.42 3.37
N ILE A 46 -4.89 -3.01 2.15
CA ILE A 46 -3.98 -1.89 1.90
C ILE A 46 -4.78 -0.73 1.31
N GLU A 47 -4.70 0.46 1.90
CA GLU A 47 -5.20 1.69 1.30
C GLU A 47 -4.04 2.64 0.98
N LEU A 48 -3.93 3.03 -0.30
CA LEU A 48 -2.94 3.99 -0.79
C LEU A 48 -3.55 5.39 -0.94
N PHE A 49 -3.08 6.35 -0.16
CA PHE A 49 -3.53 7.73 -0.17
C PHE A 49 -2.49 8.58 -0.90
N VAL A 50 -2.79 9.01 -2.12
CA VAL A 50 -1.86 9.77 -2.97
C VAL A 50 -2.22 11.24 -2.93
N GLY A 51 -1.31 12.09 -2.45
CA GLY A 51 -1.51 13.53 -2.41
C GLY A 51 -1.66 14.13 -3.81
N GLY A 52 -2.45 15.19 -3.92
CA GLY A 52 -2.74 15.86 -5.18
C GLY A 52 -3.12 17.32 -4.98
N SER A 53 -3.72 17.93 -6.01
CA SER A 53 -3.98 19.38 -6.01
C SER A 53 -4.92 19.90 -4.92
N ILE A 54 -5.76 19.04 -4.31
CA ILE A 54 -6.78 19.38 -3.30
C ILE A 54 -6.34 18.96 -1.89
N SER A 55 -5.72 17.80 -1.76
CA SER A 55 -5.33 17.24 -0.46
C SER A 55 -3.94 16.63 -0.54
N ASP A 56 -3.07 17.06 0.38
CA ASP A 56 -1.80 16.40 0.61
C ASP A 56 -1.94 15.48 1.83
N TYR A 57 -2.13 14.19 1.59
CA TYR A 57 -2.39 13.22 2.67
C TYR A 57 -1.18 13.00 3.59
N ALA A 58 -0.01 13.51 3.22
CA ALA A 58 1.24 13.27 3.93
C ALA A 58 2.18 14.48 3.86
N GLU A 59 1.70 15.68 4.19
CA GLU A 59 2.50 16.92 4.11
C GLU A 59 3.87 16.82 4.82
N SER A 60 3.96 16.00 5.88
CA SER A 60 5.20 15.72 6.63
C SER A 60 6.09 14.62 6.04
N GLY A 61 5.76 14.11 4.85
CA GLY A 61 6.51 13.09 4.12
C GLY A 61 5.83 11.71 4.09
N PHE A 62 6.34 10.84 3.22
CA PHE A 62 5.83 9.48 3.03
C PHE A 62 5.65 8.75 4.37
N SER A 63 4.48 8.15 4.58
CA SER A 63 4.14 7.45 5.82
C SER A 63 3.42 6.14 5.54
N ALA A 64 3.61 5.16 6.42
CA ALA A 64 2.83 3.93 6.41
C ALA A 64 2.57 3.45 7.83
N VAL A 65 1.34 3.00 8.09
CA VAL A 65 0.90 2.53 9.41
C VAL A 65 0.08 1.26 9.26
N ALA A 66 0.39 0.26 10.08
CA ALA A 66 -0.33 -1.00 10.12
C ALA A 66 -1.06 -1.18 11.46
N LYS A 67 -2.34 -1.55 11.37
CA LYS A 67 -3.19 -1.89 12.52
C LYS A 67 -3.77 -3.28 12.32
N TYR A 68 -3.62 -4.13 13.33
CA TYR A 68 -4.17 -5.48 13.32
C TYR A 68 -5.40 -5.58 14.22
N SER A 69 -6.48 -6.17 13.68
CA SER A 69 -7.67 -6.55 14.42
C SER A 69 -7.77 -8.07 14.51
N GLY A 70 -7.40 -8.65 15.66
CA GLY A 70 -7.50 -10.10 15.88
C GLY A 70 -8.92 -10.65 15.78
N LYS A 71 -9.92 -9.88 16.20
CA LYS A 71 -11.34 -10.25 16.06
C LYS A 71 -11.75 -10.44 14.60
N LYS A 72 -11.21 -9.63 13.69
CA LYS A 72 -11.53 -9.70 12.26
C LYS A 72 -10.50 -10.53 11.47
N ALA A 73 -9.38 -10.90 12.09
CA ALA A 73 -8.20 -11.43 11.41
C ALA A 73 -7.73 -10.54 10.23
N VAL A 74 -7.80 -9.22 10.40
CA VAL A 74 -7.44 -8.24 9.35
C VAL A 74 -6.22 -7.43 9.77
N LEU A 75 -5.20 -7.41 8.91
CA LEU A 75 -4.11 -6.45 8.96
C LEU A 75 -4.41 -5.31 7.98
N ALA A 76 -4.78 -4.14 8.50
CA ALA A 76 -5.04 -2.95 7.71
C ALA A 76 -3.76 -2.10 7.64
N VAL A 77 -3.36 -1.72 6.43
CA VAL A 77 -2.18 -0.90 6.16
C VAL A 77 -2.61 0.35 5.40
N VAL A 78 -2.36 1.51 5.98
CA VAL A 78 -2.55 2.80 5.29
C VAL A 78 -1.19 3.31 4.88
N ILE A 79 -1.03 3.60 3.59
CA ILE A 79 0.18 4.18 3.00
C ILE A 79 -0.19 5.56 2.47
N GLN A 80 0.54 6.59 2.87
CA GLN A 80 0.32 7.96 2.45
C GLN A 80 1.52 8.48 1.68
N VAL A 81 1.27 8.96 0.46
CA VAL A 81 2.28 9.51 -0.45
C VAL A 81 2.05 11.02 -0.54
N PRO A 82 3.07 11.85 -0.26
CA PRO A 82 2.92 13.30 -0.33
C PRO A 82 2.72 13.77 -1.76
N ARG A 83 2.01 14.89 -1.93
CA ARG A 83 1.80 15.52 -3.24
C ARG A 83 3.13 15.76 -3.96
N GLN A 84 4.16 16.23 -3.26
CA GLN A 84 5.46 16.50 -3.88
C GLN A 84 6.07 15.24 -4.52
N GLU A 85 6.02 14.10 -3.83
CA GLU A 85 6.53 12.82 -4.35
C GLU A 85 5.66 12.31 -5.50
N ALA A 86 4.33 12.38 -5.34
CA ALA A 86 3.40 11.96 -6.39
C ALA A 86 3.56 12.79 -7.67
N MET A 87 3.72 14.11 -7.56
CA MET A 87 3.82 15.01 -8.71
C MET A 87 5.18 14.93 -9.42
N ALA A 88 6.22 14.44 -8.73
CA ALA A 88 7.54 14.20 -9.33
C ALA A 88 7.57 12.95 -10.22
N VAL A 89 6.56 12.08 -10.16
CA VAL A 89 6.47 10.87 -10.99
C VAL A 89 5.97 11.21 -12.38
N ASN A 90 6.73 10.83 -13.41
CA ASN A 90 6.28 10.91 -14.80
C ASN A 90 5.11 9.96 -15.03
N GLU A 91 4.21 10.33 -15.93
CA GLU A 91 3.01 9.53 -16.24
C GLU A 91 3.35 8.11 -16.74
N ALA A 92 4.41 7.97 -17.55
CA ALA A 92 4.89 6.67 -18.03
C ALA A 92 5.35 5.73 -16.89
N ASP A 93 5.76 6.29 -15.75
CA ASP A 93 6.30 5.57 -14.61
C ASP A 93 5.24 5.25 -13.54
N ALA A 94 3.97 5.66 -13.74
CA ALA A 94 2.92 5.55 -12.73
C ALA A 94 2.72 4.12 -12.20
N ASN A 95 2.81 3.10 -13.07
CA ASN A 95 2.71 1.70 -12.67
C ASN A 95 3.87 1.28 -11.76
N ALA A 96 5.10 1.65 -12.11
CA ALA A 96 6.28 1.35 -11.32
C ALA A 96 6.24 2.08 -9.98
N ALA A 97 5.81 3.34 -9.98
CA ALA A 97 5.69 4.16 -8.77
C ALA A 97 4.67 3.56 -7.79
N VAL A 98 3.48 3.17 -8.24
CA VAL A 98 2.47 2.54 -7.37
C VAL A 98 3.00 1.24 -6.74
N ALA A 99 3.64 0.38 -7.52
CA ALA A 99 4.25 -0.83 -6.99
C ALA A 99 5.34 -0.52 -5.96
N GLY A 100 6.20 0.47 -6.26
CA GLY A 100 7.25 0.95 -5.36
C GLY A 100 6.72 1.51 -4.05
N TRP A 101 5.64 2.32 -4.10
CA TRP A 101 5.02 2.87 -2.90
C TRP A 101 4.38 1.80 -2.02
N VAL A 102 3.70 0.80 -2.63
CA VAL A 102 3.13 -0.32 -1.87
C VAL A 102 4.24 -1.14 -1.19
N ALA A 103 5.30 -1.47 -1.93
CA ALA A 103 6.44 -2.21 -1.38
C ALA A 103 7.14 -1.43 -0.26
N ARG A 104 7.48 -0.14 -0.50
CA ARG A 104 8.07 0.75 0.49
C ARG A 104 7.20 0.87 1.73
N GLY A 105 5.89 1.04 1.56
CA GLY A 105 4.95 1.18 2.67
C GLY A 105 4.85 -0.09 3.52
N LEU A 106 4.82 -1.27 2.91
CA LEU A 106 4.81 -2.53 3.65
C LEU A 106 6.16 -2.80 4.37
N GLU A 107 7.27 -2.36 3.80
CA GLU A 107 8.60 -2.47 4.43
C GLU A 107 8.76 -1.48 5.59
N SER A 108 8.29 -0.23 5.45
CA SER A 108 8.51 0.84 6.42
C SER A 108 7.37 1.07 7.41
N MET A 109 6.26 0.33 7.31
CA MET A 109 5.07 0.59 8.11
C MET A 109 5.33 0.51 9.62
N LYS A 110 4.91 1.56 10.33
CA LYS A 110 4.83 1.54 11.79
C LYS A 110 3.71 0.59 12.21
N ARG A 111 4.07 -0.45 12.96
CA ARG A 111 3.11 -1.48 13.42
C ARG A 111 2.55 -1.10 14.78
N SER A 112 1.23 -1.23 14.96
CA SER A 112 0.64 -1.24 16.31
C SER A 112 1.23 -2.40 17.12
N ALA A 113 1.16 -2.34 18.45
CA ALA A 113 1.63 -3.43 19.32
C ALA A 113 1.03 -4.79 18.91
N SER A 114 -0.26 -4.82 18.59
CA SER A 114 -0.95 -6.03 18.10
C SER A 114 -0.47 -6.52 16.73
N ALA A 115 -0.09 -5.61 15.82
CA ALA A 115 0.44 -5.97 14.51
C ALA A 115 1.92 -6.40 14.58
N GLY A 116 2.66 -5.97 15.61
CA GLY A 116 4.04 -6.36 15.86
C GLY A 116 4.21 -7.86 16.14
N ALA A 117 3.15 -8.54 16.59
CA ALA A 117 3.17 -9.99 16.85
C ALA A 117 2.99 -10.85 15.59
N LEU A 118 2.64 -10.26 14.44
CA LEU A 118 2.50 -10.99 13.18
C LEU A 118 3.86 -11.18 12.49
N ASP A 119 4.12 -12.39 12.01
CA ASP A 119 5.24 -12.65 11.10
C ASP A 119 4.87 -12.25 9.67
N LEU A 120 5.56 -11.22 9.17
CA LEU A 120 5.36 -10.67 7.83
C LEU A 120 6.56 -10.91 6.91
N ALA A 121 7.54 -11.73 7.31
CA ALA A 121 8.74 -11.97 6.52
C ALA A 121 8.40 -12.51 5.12
N GLY A 122 7.46 -13.46 5.04
CA GLY A 122 6.99 -14.00 3.76
C GLY A 122 6.33 -12.98 2.85
N VAL A 123 5.59 -12.00 3.42
CA VAL A 123 4.97 -10.91 2.65
C VAL A 123 6.05 -10.02 2.03
N LEU A 124 7.06 -9.62 2.82
CA LEU A 124 8.14 -8.76 2.35
C LEU A 124 9.02 -9.46 1.30
N ALA A 125 9.29 -10.75 1.48
CA ALA A 125 10.05 -11.55 0.52
C ALA A 125 9.35 -11.65 -0.83
N ALA A 126 8.04 -11.93 -0.84
CA ALA A 126 7.26 -12.06 -2.07
C ALA A 126 7.18 -10.75 -2.89
N LEU A 127 7.23 -9.59 -2.23
CA LEU A 127 7.23 -8.29 -2.91
C LEU A 127 8.57 -7.94 -3.55
N LYS A 128 9.69 -8.46 -3.02
CA LYS A 128 11.03 -8.25 -3.57
C LYS A 128 11.29 -9.08 -4.84
N SER A 129 10.47 -10.10 -5.10
CA SER A 129 10.57 -10.96 -6.28
C SER A 129 9.59 -10.60 -7.40
N THR A 130 8.88 -9.47 -7.31
CA THR A 130 7.82 -9.02 -8.26
C THR A 130 8.25 -7.78 -9.04
#